data_AF-A0A1F6HDA6-F1
#
_entry.id   AF-A0A1F6HDA6-F1
#
_cell.length_a   1.000
_cell.length_b   1.000
_cell.length_c   1.000
_cell.angle_alpha   90.00
_cell.angle_beta   90.00
_cell.angle_gamma   90.00
#
_symmetry.space_group_name_H-M   'P 1'
#
loop_
_entity.id
_entity.type
_entity.pdbx_description
1 polymer ?
#
loop_
_entity_poly.entity_id
_entity_poly.type
_entity_poly.pdbx_seq_one_letter_code
_entity_poly.pdbx_strand_id
1 'polypeptide(L)'
;MLQKLVRIILLQIRKSLGIIEMKTDLNIIKSVAIEKYISRELRDNKRFQDNKRLNKYEYQIFSQFGEDGIINEIFTRIGTTNKFFVEIGAGEGLENNTTNLLINNWRGVWVEYDLQLVRLINKYFSYFIKIKKLTAINKFVTVDNVLTLFKNAKIPKEFDLLSIDIDGNDYWIWQYLLSYKPRVVVIEYNASLGLSAEWVMKYNKSHKYDYTNYHGASLKSLEKLGQKLGYNLVGCSFSGVNAFFVRKDLVGRKFLEPFTSENFYEPPRYYLYRRIGHSKNFKLFNDFV
;
A
#
# COMPACT_ATOMS: atom_id res chain seq x y z
N MET A 1 -13.93 19.97 31.27
CA MET A 1 -15.07 20.88 31.01
C MET A 1 -14.68 22.04 30.10
N LEU A 2 -13.62 22.80 30.42
CA LEU A 2 -13.14 23.96 29.65
C LEU A 2 -12.77 23.64 28.17
N GLN A 3 -12.03 22.56 27.90
CA GLN A 3 -11.66 22.16 26.53
C GLN A 3 -12.87 21.83 25.63
N LYS A 4 -13.95 21.29 26.22
CA LYS A 4 -15.19 20.97 25.49
C LYS A 4 -15.92 22.26 25.11
N LEU A 5 -15.98 23.23 26.03
CA LEU A 5 -16.56 24.54 25.81
C LEU A 5 -15.80 25.32 24.72
N VAL A 6 -14.45 25.32 24.78
CA VAL A 6 -13.59 25.94 23.76
C VAL A 6 -13.83 25.33 22.38
N ARG A 7 -13.94 24.00 22.25
CA ARG A 7 -14.29 23.35 20.98
C ARG A 7 -15.65 23.79 20.43
N ILE A 8 -16.66 23.90 21.29
CA ILE A 8 -18.02 24.31 20.89
C ILE A 8 -18.00 25.76 20.38
N ILE A 9 -17.35 26.67 21.10
CA ILE A 9 -17.22 28.08 20.72
C ILE A 9 -16.47 28.20 19.38
N LEU A 10 -15.35 27.48 19.21
CA LEU A 10 -14.61 27.47 17.95
C LEU A 10 -15.44 26.93 16.77
N LEU A 11 -16.29 25.93 17.00
CA LEU A 11 -17.21 25.42 15.98
C LEU A 11 -18.26 26.47 15.61
N GLN A 12 -18.83 27.16 16.59
CA GLN A 12 -19.81 28.23 16.35
C GLN A 12 -19.18 29.40 15.58
N ILE A 13 -17.97 29.84 15.96
CA ILE A 13 -17.23 30.89 15.25
C ILE A 13 -16.92 30.46 13.80
N ARG A 14 -16.43 29.23 13.59
CA ARG A 14 -16.15 28.73 12.23
C ARG A 14 -17.42 28.63 11.38
N LYS A 15 -18.54 28.30 12.00
CA LYS A 15 -19.84 28.24 11.32
C LYS A 15 -20.33 29.64 10.96
N SER A 16 -20.27 30.61 11.87
CA SER A 16 -20.71 31.99 11.61
C SER A 16 -19.83 32.70 10.57
N LEU A 17 -18.55 32.33 10.48
CA LEU A 17 -17.62 32.82 9.46
C LEU A 17 -17.72 32.05 8.12
N GLY A 18 -18.65 31.10 7.96
CA GLY A 18 -18.81 30.29 6.74
C GLY A 18 -17.65 29.33 6.42
N ILE A 19 -16.66 29.20 7.31
CA ILE A 19 -15.44 28.41 7.09
C ILE A 19 -15.75 26.92 6.91
N ILE A 20 -16.79 26.41 7.60
CA ILE A 20 -17.20 25.00 7.50
C ILE A 20 -17.81 24.72 6.11
N GLU A 21 -18.66 25.61 5.63
CA GLU A 21 -19.32 25.51 4.33
C GLU A 21 -18.29 25.62 3.20
N MET A 22 -17.43 26.64 3.24
CA MET A 22 -16.33 26.80 2.27
C MET A 22 -15.41 25.57 2.20
N LYS A 23 -15.05 24.98 3.34
CA LYS A 23 -14.25 23.74 3.36
C LYS A 23 -14.99 22.57 2.71
N THR A 24 -16.30 22.49 2.92
CA THR A 24 -17.14 21.44 2.33
C THR A 24 -17.20 21.61 0.81
N ASP A 25 -17.45 22.82 0.33
CA ASP A 25 -17.50 23.13 -1.10
C ASP A 25 -16.14 22.89 -1.78
N LEU A 26 -15.04 23.31 -1.16
CA LEU A 26 -13.69 23.03 -1.65
C LEU A 26 -13.41 21.53 -1.75
N ASN A 27 -13.85 20.73 -0.78
CA ASN A 27 -13.70 19.28 -0.83
C ASN A 27 -14.54 18.64 -1.95
N ILE A 28 -15.74 19.15 -2.21
CA ILE A 28 -16.59 18.71 -3.32
C ILE A 28 -15.93 19.06 -4.65
N ILE A 29 -15.49 20.31 -4.84
CA ILE A 29 -14.80 20.77 -6.05
C ILE A 29 -13.53 19.95 -6.28
N LYS A 30 -12.72 19.73 -5.24
CA LYS A 30 -11.53 18.87 -5.32
C LYS A 30 -11.91 17.46 -5.77
N SER A 31 -12.96 16.88 -5.20
CA SER A 31 -13.41 15.53 -5.54
C SER A 31 -13.85 15.42 -7.00
N VAL A 32 -14.62 16.40 -7.51
CA VAL A 32 -15.04 16.46 -8.92
C VAL A 32 -13.83 16.65 -9.84
N ALA A 33 -12.87 17.51 -9.46
CA ALA A 33 -11.66 17.72 -10.24
C ALA A 33 -10.81 16.44 -10.32
N ILE A 34 -10.67 15.71 -9.21
CA ILE A 34 -9.97 14.43 -9.18
C ILE A 34 -10.69 13.39 -10.04
N GLU A 35 -12.03 13.26 -9.95
CA GLU A 35 -12.78 12.33 -10.81
C GLU A 35 -12.60 12.64 -12.31
N LYS A 36 -12.68 13.92 -12.69
CA LYS A 36 -12.44 14.34 -14.08
C LYS A 36 -11.02 14.03 -14.52
N TYR A 37 -10.03 14.29 -13.65
CA TYR A 37 -8.63 13.96 -13.93
C TYR A 37 -8.44 12.45 -14.11
N ILE A 38 -8.97 11.63 -13.21
CA ILE A 38 -8.89 10.17 -13.32
C ILE A 38 -9.61 9.66 -14.57
N SER A 39 -10.79 10.19 -14.90
CA SER A 39 -11.49 9.81 -16.14
C SER A 39 -10.59 10.07 -17.35
N ARG A 40 -10.08 11.30 -17.49
CA ARG A 40 -9.31 11.70 -18.66
C ARG A 40 -7.93 11.03 -18.74
N GLU A 41 -7.19 11.05 -17.64
CA GLU A 41 -5.77 10.67 -17.61
C GLU A 41 -5.55 9.18 -17.40
N LEU A 42 -6.51 8.48 -16.78
CA LEU A 42 -6.44 7.05 -16.54
C LEU A 42 -7.45 6.28 -17.40
N ARG A 43 -8.75 6.59 -17.30
CA ARG A 43 -9.82 5.76 -17.92
C ARG A 43 -9.94 5.94 -19.44
N ASP A 44 -9.72 7.15 -19.95
CA ASP A 44 -9.84 7.48 -21.38
C ASP A 44 -8.48 7.48 -22.10
N ASN A 45 -7.39 7.44 -21.32
CA ASN A 45 -6.04 7.46 -21.86
C ASN A 45 -5.68 6.12 -22.48
N LYS A 46 -5.36 6.15 -23.80
CA LYS A 46 -4.98 4.98 -24.61
C LYS A 46 -3.83 4.19 -24.00
N ARG A 47 -2.90 4.83 -23.27
CA ARG A 47 -1.78 4.16 -22.59
C ARG A 47 -2.28 3.02 -21.70
N PHE A 48 -3.39 3.22 -20.99
CA PHE A 48 -3.88 2.29 -19.96
C PHE A 48 -4.95 1.30 -20.45
N GLN A 49 -5.35 1.37 -21.72
CA GLN A 49 -6.45 0.53 -22.23
C GLN A 49 -6.06 -0.92 -22.52
N ASP A 50 -4.76 -1.19 -22.69
CA ASP A 50 -4.28 -2.56 -22.86
C ASP A 50 -4.68 -3.43 -21.66
N ASN A 51 -5.38 -4.54 -21.92
CA ASN A 51 -5.83 -5.48 -20.90
C ASN A 51 -4.67 -6.06 -20.07
N LYS A 52 -3.44 -6.02 -20.59
CA LYS A 52 -2.25 -6.48 -19.86
C LYS A 52 -1.70 -5.43 -18.89
N ARG A 53 -2.15 -4.16 -18.93
CA ARG A 53 -1.85 -3.15 -17.91
C ARG A 53 -2.80 -3.27 -16.72
N LEU A 54 -2.30 -2.89 -15.55
CA LEU A 54 -3.02 -3.02 -14.28
C LEU A 54 -3.81 -1.77 -13.89
N ASN A 55 -3.37 -0.57 -14.32
CA ASN A 55 -3.96 0.70 -13.87
C ASN A 55 -5.46 0.84 -14.16
N LYS A 56 -5.94 0.28 -15.28
CA LYS A 56 -7.38 0.30 -15.62
C LYS A 56 -8.26 -0.48 -14.64
N TYR A 57 -7.68 -1.35 -13.84
CA TYR A 57 -8.37 -2.16 -12.82
C TYR A 57 -8.29 -1.53 -11.43
N GLU A 58 -7.69 -0.34 -11.29
CA GLU A 58 -7.58 0.36 -10.02
C GLU A 58 -8.97 0.68 -9.44
N TYR A 59 -9.16 0.26 -8.20
CA TYR A 59 -10.24 0.71 -7.33
C TYR A 59 -9.72 0.73 -5.90
N GLN A 60 -10.37 1.53 -5.07
CA GLN A 60 -10.03 1.70 -3.68
C GLN A 60 -11.15 1.16 -2.81
N ILE A 61 -10.81 0.21 -1.94
CA ILE A 61 -11.62 -0.16 -0.79
C ILE A 61 -10.87 0.32 0.45
N PHE A 62 -9.80 -0.36 0.87
CA PHE A 62 -8.96 -0.04 2.03
C PHE A 62 -7.58 0.50 1.68
N SER A 63 -7.05 0.30 0.48
CA SER A 63 -5.76 0.89 0.12
C SER A 63 -5.81 2.43 0.14
N GLN A 64 -4.65 3.10 0.17
CA GLN A 64 -4.59 4.57 0.10
C GLN A 64 -5.04 5.10 -1.27
N PHE A 65 -4.78 4.36 -2.34
CA PHE A 65 -5.17 4.67 -3.70
C PHE A 65 -5.82 3.42 -4.35
N GLY A 66 -5.49 3.12 -5.61
CA GLY A 66 -6.09 2.04 -6.41
C GLY A 66 -5.50 0.65 -6.19
N GLU A 67 -4.65 0.45 -5.19
CA GLU A 67 -3.88 -0.79 -5.01
C GLU A 67 -4.77 -2.02 -4.80
N ASP A 68 -5.92 -1.90 -4.11
CA ASP A 68 -6.85 -3.03 -3.94
C ASP A 68 -7.26 -3.67 -5.27
N GLY A 69 -7.54 -2.83 -6.27
CA GLY A 69 -7.92 -3.29 -7.61
C GLY A 69 -6.77 -3.90 -8.40
N ILE A 70 -5.57 -3.32 -8.27
CA ILE A 70 -4.36 -3.89 -8.88
C ILE A 70 -4.05 -5.26 -8.30
N ILE A 71 -4.09 -5.39 -6.97
CA ILE A 71 -3.80 -6.65 -6.27
C ILE A 71 -4.82 -7.72 -6.66
N ASN A 72 -6.11 -7.36 -6.66
CA ASN A 72 -7.17 -8.28 -7.08
C ASN A 72 -6.99 -8.75 -8.53
N GLU A 73 -6.63 -7.85 -9.43
CA GLU A 73 -6.38 -8.18 -10.84
C GLU A 73 -5.15 -9.09 -11.01
N ILE A 74 -4.05 -8.83 -10.27
CA ILE A 74 -2.88 -9.70 -10.28
C ILE A 74 -3.29 -11.13 -9.89
N PHE A 75 -4.02 -11.29 -8.77
CA PHE A 75 -4.46 -12.62 -8.32
C PHE A 75 -5.56 -13.23 -9.18
N THR A 76 -6.34 -12.43 -9.92
CA THR A 76 -7.24 -12.93 -10.98
C THR A 76 -6.44 -13.59 -12.11
N ARG A 77 -5.30 -13.01 -12.49
CA ARG A 77 -4.44 -13.53 -13.56
C ARG A 77 -3.62 -14.76 -13.13
N ILE A 78 -3.06 -14.73 -11.93
CA ILE A 78 -2.12 -15.78 -11.49
C ILE A 78 -2.76 -16.81 -10.55
N GLY A 79 -4.00 -16.61 -10.11
CA GLY A 79 -4.64 -17.42 -9.06
C GLY A 79 -3.99 -17.21 -7.69
N THR A 80 -4.52 -17.86 -6.65
CA THR A 80 -3.96 -17.87 -5.27
C THR A 80 -3.46 -19.26 -4.90
N THR A 81 -2.50 -19.40 -3.99
CA THR A 81 -2.12 -20.72 -3.44
C THR A 81 -2.61 -20.92 -2.01
N ASN A 82 -2.30 -19.99 -1.11
CA ASN A 82 -2.56 -20.17 0.32
C ASN A 82 -3.29 -19.00 0.98
N LYS A 83 -3.60 -17.95 0.20
CA LYS A 83 -4.25 -16.71 0.64
C LYS A 83 -3.58 -16.14 1.88
N PHE A 84 -2.24 -16.21 1.92
CA PHE A 84 -1.43 -15.71 3.01
C PHE A 84 -0.71 -14.41 2.60
N PHE A 85 -0.87 -13.36 3.40
CA PHE A 85 -0.18 -12.10 3.21
C PHE A 85 0.76 -11.74 4.36
N VAL A 86 1.73 -10.87 4.08
CA VAL A 86 2.55 -10.18 5.06
C VAL A 86 2.56 -8.70 4.72
N GLU A 87 2.24 -7.83 5.67
CA GLU A 87 2.32 -6.37 5.57
C GLU A 87 3.36 -5.88 6.58
N ILE A 88 4.37 -5.14 6.11
CA ILE A 88 5.35 -4.47 6.96
C ILE A 88 5.12 -2.96 6.82
N GLY A 89 4.73 -2.31 7.92
CA GLY A 89 4.23 -0.93 7.91
C GLY A 89 2.71 -0.84 7.89
N ALA A 90 2.05 -1.60 8.77
CA ALA A 90 0.59 -1.72 8.72
C ALA A 90 -0.17 -0.46 9.23
N GLY A 91 0.50 0.47 9.92
CA GLY A 91 -0.17 1.62 10.53
C GLY A 91 -1.32 1.17 11.45
N GLU A 92 -2.51 1.76 11.29
CA GLU A 92 -3.72 1.33 12.01
C GLU A 92 -4.57 0.27 11.27
N GLY A 93 -4.12 -0.23 10.11
CA GLY A 93 -4.82 -1.26 9.33
C GLY A 93 -5.99 -0.76 8.46
N LEU A 94 -6.27 0.55 8.45
CA LEU A 94 -7.37 1.13 7.65
C LEU A 94 -6.96 1.59 6.26
N GLU A 95 -5.67 1.73 6.03
CA GLU A 95 -5.05 2.23 4.81
C GLU A 95 -3.90 1.28 4.39
N ASN A 96 -4.23 0.02 4.07
CA ASN A 96 -3.24 -1.03 3.76
C ASN A 96 -3.60 -1.78 2.47
N ASN A 97 -2.58 -2.36 1.85
CA ASN A 97 -2.70 -3.24 0.68
C ASN A 97 -3.37 -4.59 1.00
N THR A 98 -3.42 -4.97 2.28
CA THR A 98 -3.85 -6.31 2.72
C THR A 98 -5.19 -6.34 3.46
N THR A 99 -5.76 -5.21 3.86
CA THR A 99 -7.02 -5.19 4.64
C THR A 99 -8.20 -5.72 3.83
N ASN A 100 -8.30 -5.35 2.56
CA ASN A 100 -9.34 -5.90 1.68
C ASN A 100 -9.18 -7.41 1.50
N LEU A 101 -7.95 -7.92 1.44
CA LEU A 101 -7.68 -9.36 1.38
C LEU A 101 -8.13 -10.07 2.65
N LEU A 102 -7.83 -9.52 3.83
CA LEU A 102 -8.22 -10.07 5.12
C LEU A 102 -9.74 -10.28 5.21
N ILE A 103 -10.51 -9.30 4.74
CA ILE A 103 -11.98 -9.38 4.69
C ILE A 103 -12.43 -10.44 3.68
N ASN A 104 -11.72 -10.58 2.56
CA ASN A 104 -11.98 -11.60 1.54
C ASN A 104 -11.39 -12.98 1.85
N ASN A 105 -11.40 -13.35 3.15
CA ASN A 105 -10.99 -14.67 3.65
C ASN A 105 -9.51 -15.03 3.44
N TRP A 106 -8.63 -14.03 3.37
CA TRP A 106 -7.19 -14.24 3.53
C TRP A 106 -6.81 -14.26 5.00
N ARG A 107 -5.57 -14.68 5.26
CA ARG A 107 -4.95 -14.58 6.58
C ARG A 107 -3.54 -14.02 6.44
N GLY A 108 -2.98 -13.49 7.51
CA GLY A 108 -1.63 -12.96 7.42
C GLY A 108 -1.09 -12.32 8.68
N VAL A 109 0.05 -11.67 8.48
CA VAL A 109 0.80 -10.99 9.54
C VAL A 109 0.91 -9.51 9.19
N TRP A 110 0.55 -8.66 10.14
CA TRP A 110 0.81 -7.23 10.11
C TRP A 110 1.93 -6.90 11.09
N VAL A 111 2.91 -6.13 10.63
CA VAL A 111 4.02 -5.63 11.43
C VAL A 111 3.97 -4.11 11.45
N GLU A 112 4.00 -3.53 12.65
CA GLU A 112 3.95 -2.08 12.85
C GLU A 112 4.87 -1.68 14.02
N TYR A 113 5.65 -0.62 13.88
CA TYR A 113 6.62 -0.21 14.90
C TYR A 113 5.98 0.62 16.01
N ASP A 114 4.93 1.40 15.73
CA ASP A 114 4.24 2.23 16.71
C ASP A 114 3.26 1.38 17.53
N LEU A 115 3.53 1.28 18.84
CA LEU A 115 2.71 0.54 19.78
C LEU A 115 1.28 1.08 19.88
N GLN A 116 1.07 2.38 19.70
CA GLN A 116 -0.26 2.99 19.71
C GLN A 116 -1.08 2.50 18.52
N LEU A 117 -0.48 2.46 17.32
CA LEU A 117 -1.13 1.94 16.12
C LEU A 117 -1.41 0.44 16.24
N VAL A 118 -0.50 -0.35 16.81
CA VAL A 118 -0.76 -1.77 17.11
C VAL A 118 -1.90 -1.96 18.11
N ARG A 119 -2.07 -1.07 19.10
CA ARG A 119 -3.24 -1.10 20.00
C ARG A 119 -4.53 -0.82 19.25
N LEU A 120 -4.51 0.08 18.26
CA LEU A 120 -5.64 0.34 17.38
C LEU A 120 -5.96 -0.89 16.53
N ILE A 121 -4.97 -1.54 15.92
CA ILE A 121 -5.16 -2.81 15.18
C ILE A 121 -5.84 -3.84 16.08
N ASN A 122 -5.32 -4.08 17.28
CA ASN A 122 -5.87 -5.07 18.21
C ASN A 122 -7.32 -4.77 18.60
N LYS A 123 -7.70 -3.49 18.67
CA LYS A 123 -9.08 -3.06 18.95
C LYS A 123 -9.98 -3.27 17.74
N TYR A 124 -9.56 -2.78 16.58
CA TYR A 124 -10.35 -2.68 15.36
C TYR A 124 -10.50 -4.01 14.62
N PHE A 125 -9.49 -4.86 14.69
CA PHE A 125 -9.44 -6.17 14.03
C PHE A 125 -9.48 -7.33 15.04
N SER A 126 -10.00 -7.07 16.25
CA SER A 126 -10.09 -8.04 17.35
C SER A 126 -10.77 -9.35 16.94
N TYR A 127 -11.80 -9.28 16.10
CA TYR A 127 -12.46 -10.47 15.54
C TYR A 127 -11.48 -11.35 14.75
N PHE A 128 -10.79 -10.79 13.74
CA PHE A 128 -9.84 -11.52 12.89
C PHE A 128 -8.67 -12.11 13.68
N ILE A 129 -8.22 -11.41 14.74
CA ILE A 129 -7.19 -11.89 15.66
C ILE A 129 -7.71 -13.07 16.48
N LYS A 130 -8.93 -12.95 17.05
CA LYS A 130 -9.56 -14.02 17.85
C LYS A 130 -9.73 -15.31 17.05
N ILE A 131 -10.11 -15.21 15.78
CA ILE A 131 -10.23 -16.36 14.88
C ILE A 131 -8.92 -16.75 14.18
N LYS A 132 -7.78 -16.16 14.58
CA LYS A 132 -6.43 -16.45 14.09
C LYS A 132 -6.24 -16.25 12.58
N LYS A 133 -7.02 -15.37 11.95
CA LYS A 133 -6.77 -14.92 10.56
C LYS A 133 -5.75 -13.79 10.50
N LEU A 134 -5.61 -12.99 11.55
CA LEU A 134 -4.64 -11.91 11.62
C LEU A 134 -3.72 -12.07 12.83
N THR A 135 -2.42 -11.85 12.63
CA THR A 135 -1.46 -11.63 13.72
C THR A 135 -0.88 -10.22 13.59
N ALA A 136 -1.01 -9.40 14.62
CA ALA A 136 -0.41 -8.08 14.69
C ALA A 136 0.85 -8.12 15.56
N ILE A 137 1.98 -7.66 15.04
CA ILE A 137 3.29 -7.71 15.70
C ILE A 137 3.82 -6.28 15.85
N ASN A 138 4.12 -5.88 17.10
CA ASN A 138 4.81 -4.62 17.34
C ASN A 138 6.31 -4.80 17.16
N LYS A 139 6.88 -4.27 16.07
CA LYS A 139 8.32 -4.37 15.80
C LYS A 139 8.81 -3.31 14.83
N PHE A 140 9.91 -2.65 15.19
CA PHE A 140 10.73 -1.90 14.25
C PHE A 140 11.59 -2.88 13.44
N VAL A 141 11.30 -3.04 12.14
CA VAL A 141 11.93 -4.04 11.28
C VAL A 141 13.29 -3.55 10.76
N THR A 142 14.29 -4.44 10.82
CA THR A 142 15.65 -4.18 10.35
C THR A 142 16.17 -5.42 9.61
N VAL A 143 17.26 -5.27 8.84
CA VAL A 143 17.88 -6.42 8.16
C VAL A 143 18.35 -7.50 9.15
N ASP A 144 18.73 -7.09 10.37
CA ASP A 144 19.18 -7.99 11.43
C ASP A 144 18.06 -8.85 12.01
N ASN A 145 16.80 -8.39 11.93
CA ASN A 145 15.69 -9.00 12.65
C ASN A 145 14.59 -9.57 11.76
N VAL A 146 14.51 -9.19 10.49
CA VAL A 146 13.40 -9.55 9.61
C VAL A 146 13.26 -11.06 9.41
N LEU A 147 14.37 -11.79 9.25
CA LEU A 147 14.34 -13.24 9.07
C LEU A 147 13.86 -13.97 10.34
N THR A 148 14.33 -13.53 11.50
CA THR A 148 13.90 -14.04 12.81
C THR A 148 12.44 -13.72 13.07
N LEU A 149 11.98 -12.52 12.72
CA LEU A 149 10.58 -12.13 12.77
C LEU A 149 9.73 -13.10 11.95
N PHE A 150 10.10 -13.34 10.69
CA PHE A 150 9.33 -14.23 9.81
C PHE A 150 9.30 -15.67 10.32
N LYS A 151 10.44 -16.17 10.82
CA LYS A 151 10.53 -17.50 11.43
C LYS A 151 9.61 -17.63 12.65
N ASN A 152 9.66 -16.66 13.56
CA ASN A 152 8.86 -16.67 14.79
C ASN A 152 7.37 -16.51 14.51
N ALA A 153 7.01 -15.71 13.52
CA ALA A 153 5.63 -15.55 13.03
C ALA A 153 5.12 -16.75 12.20
N LYS A 154 5.97 -17.78 11.98
CA LYS A 154 5.66 -18.97 11.18
C LYS A 154 5.17 -18.63 9.77
N ILE A 155 5.74 -17.57 9.17
CA ILE A 155 5.42 -17.18 7.80
C ILE A 155 5.87 -18.32 6.86
N PRO A 156 4.99 -18.82 5.96
CA PRO A 156 5.36 -19.84 4.99
C PRO A 156 6.54 -19.39 4.11
N LYS A 157 7.37 -20.34 3.67
CA LYS A 157 8.48 -20.01 2.75
C LYS A 157 7.99 -19.49 1.41
N GLU A 158 6.85 -19.99 0.94
CA GLU A 158 6.14 -19.44 -0.22
C GLU A 158 4.73 -19.01 0.21
N PHE A 159 4.37 -17.77 -0.08
CA PHE A 159 3.07 -17.18 0.26
C PHE A 159 2.59 -16.26 -0.84
N ASP A 160 1.34 -15.81 -0.79
CA ASP A 160 0.74 -15.12 -1.91
C ASP A 160 1.22 -13.66 -2.05
N LEU A 161 1.18 -12.86 -0.97
CA LEU A 161 1.47 -11.43 -1.04
C LEU A 161 2.41 -10.94 0.06
N LEU A 162 3.47 -10.23 -0.32
CA LEU A 162 4.29 -9.42 0.56
C LEU A 162 4.07 -7.94 0.24
N SER A 163 3.76 -7.12 1.23
CA SER A 163 3.68 -5.65 1.13
C SER A 163 4.71 -5.04 2.08
N ILE A 164 5.52 -4.11 1.57
CA ILE A 164 6.58 -3.41 2.31
C ILE A 164 6.41 -1.91 2.10
N ASP A 165 6.09 -1.21 3.18
CA ASP A 165 5.94 0.24 3.20
C ASP A 165 6.40 0.77 4.56
N ILE A 166 7.71 0.99 4.72
CA ILE A 166 8.33 1.43 5.98
C ILE A 166 9.08 2.76 5.82
N ASP A 167 8.71 3.53 4.80
CA ASP A 167 9.19 4.88 4.52
C ASP A 167 10.74 5.02 4.53
N GLY A 168 11.48 4.08 3.95
CA GLY A 168 12.95 4.14 3.98
C GLY A 168 13.68 2.87 3.55
N ASN A 169 13.85 1.92 4.48
CA ASN A 169 14.74 0.76 4.27
C ASN A 169 14.11 -0.35 3.42
N ASP A 170 13.02 -0.07 2.70
CA ASP A 170 12.17 -1.02 1.96
C ASP A 170 12.99 -1.93 1.04
N TYR A 171 13.88 -1.32 0.25
CA TYR A 171 14.81 -2.02 -0.64
C TYR A 171 15.66 -3.05 0.12
N TRP A 172 16.24 -2.66 1.25
CA TRP A 172 17.13 -3.50 2.04
C TRP A 172 16.35 -4.63 2.73
N ILE A 173 15.15 -4.35 3.23
CA ILE A 173 14.28 -5.37 3.81
C ILE A 173 13.92 -6.41 2.76
N TRP A 174 13.51 -6.01 1.56
CA TRP A 174 13.19 -6.94 0.49
C TRP A 174 14.42 -7.78 0.07
N GLN A 175 15.58 -7.14 -0.07
CA GLN A 175 16.83 -7.83 -0.42
C GLN A 175 17.19 -8.93 0.59
N TYR A 176 17.00 -8.69 1.89
CA TYR A 176 17.31 -9.65 2.94
C TYR A 176 16.28 -10.80 3.05
N LEU A 177 15.13 -10.69 2.40
CA LEU A 177 14.09 -11.72 2.38
C LEU A 177 14.27 -12.80 1.31
N LEU A 178 15.47 -12.94 0.71
CA LEU A 178 15.75 -13.91 -0.37
C LEU A 178 15.41 -15.39 -0.06
N SER A 179 15.31 -15.75 1.23
CA SER A 179 14.93 -17.09 1.68
C SER A 179 13.41 -17.33 1.70
N TYR A 180 12.62 -16.32 1.32
CA TYR A 180 11.18 -16.38 1.15
C TYR A 180 10.84 -16.06 -0.31
N LYS A 181 9.78 -16.69 -0.83
CA LYS A 181 9.35 -16.57 -2.22
C LYS A 181 7.87 -16.20 -2.29
N PRO A 182 7.48 -14.99 -1.85
CA PRO A 182 6.13 -14.51 -2.12
C PRO A 182 5.81 -14.59 -3.61
N ARG A 183 4.54 -14.75 -3.98
CA ARG A 183 4.13 -14.80 -5.39
C ARG A 183 4.01 -13.40 -5.98
N VAL A 184 3.63 -12.45 -5.13
CA VAL A 184 3.52 -11.02 -5.44
C VAL A 184 4.21 -10.20 -4.36
N VAL A 185 4.97 -9.19 -4.75
CA VAL A 185 5.54 -8.18 -3.85
C VAL A 185 5.00 -6.80 -4.24
N VAL A 186 4.50 -6.06 -3.25
CA VAL A 186 4.15 -4.64 -3.34
C VAL A 186 5.17 -3.88 -2.51
N ILE A 187 5.74 -2.83 -3.08
CA ILE A 187 6.77 -2.04 -2.41
C ILE A 187 6.68 -0.58 -2.84
N GLU A 188 6.82 0.33 -1.88
CA GLU A 188 6.86 1.76 -2.17
C GLU A 188 8.10 2.10 -3.01
N TYR A 189 7.95 3.00 -3.99
CA TYR A 189 9.06 3.57 -4.72
C TYR A 189 9.04 5.08 -4.70
N ASN A 190 10.23 5.67 -4.73
CA ASN A 190 10.39 7.10 -4.77
C ASN A 190 10.18 7.63 -6.19
N ALA A 191 8.94 7.99 -6.51
CA ALA A 191 8.56 8.47 -7.83
C ALA A 191 9.20 9.82 -8.21
N SER A 192 9.75 10.59 -7.25
CA SER A 192 10.43 11.86 -7.53
C SER A 192 11.72 11.71 -8.35
N LEU A 193 12.27 10.49 -8.41
CA LEU A 193 13.52 10.18 -9.10
C LEU A 193 13.33 9.84 -10.59
N GLY A 194 12.10 9.81 -11.08
CA GLY A 194 11.80 9.50 -12.47
C GLY A 194 11.96 8.03 -12.82
N LEU A 195 11.84 7.74 -14.11
CA LEU A 195 11.75 6.38 -14.66
C LEU A 195 13.10 5.65 -14.77
N SER A 196 14.23 6.36 -14.88
CA SER A 196 15.53 5.76 -15.23
C SER A 196 16.62 5.90 -14.15
N ALA A 197 16.42 6.75 -13.14
CA ALA A 197 17.45 6.98 -12.13
C ALA A 197 17.71 5.71 -11.32
N GLU A 198 18.98 5.39 -11.09
CA GLU A 198 19.40 4.29 -10.22
C GLU A 198 19.85 4.84 -8.87
N TRP A 199 18.95 4.76 -7.90
CA TRP A 199 19.20 5.27 -6.57
C TRP A 199 18.50 4.42 -5.51
N VAL A 200 19.21 4.21 -4.41
CA VAL A 200 18.75 3.50 -3.20
C VAL A 200 19.22 4.32 -2.01
N MET A 201 18.31 4.60 -1.07
CA MET A 201 18.67 5.23 0.19
C MET A 201 19.72 4.37 0.91
N LYS A 202 20.80 4.97 1.43
CA LYS A 202 21.78 4.23 2.24
C LYS A 202 21.08 3.59 3.44
N TYR A 203 21.34 2.31 3.68
CA TYR A 203 20.77 1.62 4.83
C TYR A 203 21.07 2.37 6.12
N ASN A 204 20.02 2.67 6.89
CA ASN A 204 20.13 3.30 8.19
C ASN A 204 19.17 2.60 9.16
N LYS A 205 19.74 1.82 10.09
CA LYS A 205 18.99 1.01 11.06
C LYS A 205 18.02 1.81 11.93
N SER A 206 18.28 3.10 12.15
CA SER A 206 17.44 3.98 12.96
C SER A 206 16.71 5.03 12.13
N HIS A 207 16.62 4.82 10.81
CA HIS A 207 15.92 5.75 9.93
C HIS A 207 14.49 5.93 10.39
N LYS A 208 14.06 7.19 10.40
CA LYS A 208 12.67 7.59 10.54
C LYS A 208 12.43 8.58 9.41
N TYR A 209 11.31 8.45 8.75
CA TYR A 209 10.92 9.35 7.69
C TYR A 209 10.92 10.79 8.21
N ASP A 210 11.61 11.66 7.48
CA ASP A 210 11.79 13.08 7.83
C ASP A 210 10.97 14.00 6.93
N TYR A 211 10.01 13.44 6.18
CA TYR A 211 9.13 14.13 5.24
C TYR A 211 9.87 14.74 4.03
N THR A 212 11.10 14.31 3.77
CA THR A 212 11.85 14.68 2.57
C THR A 212 11.78 13.60 1.50
N ASN A 213 12.27 13.88 0.30
CA ASN A 213 12.41 12.88 -0.75
C ASN A 213 13.60 11.92 -0.53
N TYR A 214 14.23 11.91 0.66
CA TYR A 214 15.29 10.95 1.02
C TYR A 214 14.69 9.70 1.69
N HIS A 215 13.99 8.88 0.91
CA HIS A 215 13.37 7.63 1.35
C HIS A 215 13.39 6.57 0.25
N GLY A 216 13.33 5.30 0.65
CA GLY A 216 13.10 4.16 -0.24
C GLY A 216 14.17 3.97 -1.32
N ALA A 217 13.69 3.67 -2.52
CA ALA A 217 14.51 3.52 -3.71
C ALA A 217 13.77 4.00 -4.97
N SER A 218 14.54 4.31 -6.00
CA SER A 218 14.02 4.54 -7.35
C SER A 218 13.34 3.29 -7.93
N LEU A 219 12.41 3.48 -8.87
CA LEU A 219 11.74 2.36 -9.53
C LEU A 219 12.73 1.48 -10.31
N LYS A 220 13.73 2.08 -10.97
CA LYS A 220 14.76 1.33 -11.70
C LYS A 220 15.61 0.46 -10.76
N SER A 221 15.97 0.94 -9.56
CA SER A 221 16.68 0.12 -8.58
C SER A 221 15.82 -1.05 -8.08
N LEU A 222 14.51 -0.83 -7.86
CA LEU A 222 13.59 -1.90 -7.48
C LEU A 222 13.35 -2.90 -8.62
N GLU A 223 13.29 -2.45 -9.87
CA GLU A 223 13.27 -3.30 -11.07
C GLU A 223 14.46 -4.27 -11.06
N LYS A 224 15.68 -3.73 -10.90
CA LYS A 224 16.91 -4.54 -10.87
C LYS A 224 16.93 -5.51 -9.68
N LEU A 225 16.49 -5.07 -8.49
CA LEU A 225 16.38 -5.94 -7.32
C LEU A 225 15.39 -7.08 -7.58
N GLY A 226 14.20 -6.76 -8.09
CA GLY A 226 13.19 -7.75 -8.47
C GLY A 226 13.75 -8.78 -9.45
N GLN A 227 14.44 -8.32 -10.51
CA GLN A 227 15.06 -9.22 -11.49
C GLN A 227 16.07 -10.18 -10.84
N LYS A 228 16.92 -9.68 -9.94
CA LYS A 228 17.90 -10.47 -9.17
C LYS A 228 17.23 -11.48 -8.24
N LEU A 229 16.10 -11.13 -7.66
CA LEU A 229 15.33 -11.98 -6.74
C LEU A 229 14.35 -12.93 -7.46
N GLY A 230 14.25 -12.87 -8.79
CA GLY A 230 13.37 -13.76 -9.57
C GLY A 230 11.95 -13.24 -9.81
N TYR A 231 11.78 -11.92 -9.84
CA TYR A 231 10.51 -11.22 -10.07
C TYR A 231 10.59 -10.28 -11.29
N ASN A 232 9.43 -9.98 -11.86
CA ASN A 232 9.26 -8.97 -12.90
C ASN A 232 8.38 -7.83 -12.36
N LEU A 233 8.74 -6.59 -12.67
CA LEU A 233 7.89 -5.41 -12.46
C LEU A 233 6.72 -5.49 -13.44
N VAL A 234 5.49 -5.56 -12.95
CA VAL A 234 4.27 -5.71 -13.77
C VAL A 234 3.36 -4.49 -13.78
N GLY A 235 3.67 -3.48 -12.96
CA GLY A 235 2.94 -2.22 -12.91
C GLY A 235 3.31 -1.37 -11.70
N CYS A 236 2.83 -0.13 -11.72
CA CYS A 236 2.83 0.79 -10.59
C CYS A 236 1.42 1.34 -10.41
N SER A 237 1.05 1.75 -9.19
CA SER A 237 -0.20 2.46 -8.98
C SER A 237 -0.17 3.81 -9.71
N PHE A 238 -1.32 4.25 -10.26
CA PHE A 238 -1.43 5.51 -10.98
C PHE A 238 -1.11 6.73 -10.09
N SER A 239 -1.19 6.58 -8.77
CA SER A 239 -0.74 7.58 -7.80
C SER A 239 0.77 7.78 -7.76
N GLY A 240 1.56 6.86 -8.32
CA GLY A 240 3.03 6.91 -8.28
C GLY A 240 3.59 6.60 -6.89
N VAL A 241 3.01 5.62 -6.20
CA VAL A 241 3.39 5.26 -4.81
C VAL A 241 3.93 3.84 -4.75
N ASN A 242 3.15 2.87 -5.21
CA ASN A 242 3.45 1.44 -5.07
C ASN A 242 3.87 0.81 -6.39
N ALA A 243 4.91 -0.02 -6.36
CA ALA A 243 5.34 -0.88 -7.45
C ALA A 243 4.95 -2.34 -7.19
N PHE A 244 4.53 -3.04 -8.25
CA PHE A 244 4.02 -4.40 -8.17
C PHE A 244 4.94 -5.38 -8.91
N PHE A 245 5.40 -6.39 -8.20
CA PHE A 245 6.30 -7.41 -8.70
C PHE A 245 5.65 -8.78 -8.63
N VAL A 246 5.73 -9.55 -9.72
CA VAL A 246 5.22 -10.93 -9.79
C VAL A 246 6.37 -11.88 -10.03
N ARG A 247 6.37 -13.01 -9.33
CA ARG A 247 7.41 -14.05 -9.47
C ARG A 247 7.46 -14.55 -10.92
N LYS A 248 8.67 -14.64 -11.50
CA LYS A 248 8.89 -14.85 -12.95
C LYS A 248 8.15 -16.06 -13.52
N ASP A 249 8.06 -17.16 -12.77
CA ASP A 249 7.37 -18.39 -13.14
C ASP A 249 5.84 -18.23 -13.30
N LEU A 250 5.25 -17.17 -12.76
CA LEU A 250 3.80 -16.93 -12.75
C LEU A 250 3.32 -15.95 -13.81
N VAL A 251 4.26 -15.19 -14.41
CA VAL A 251 3.98 -14.07 -15.32
C VAL A 251 3.38 -14.54 -16.65
N GLY A 252 4.06 -15.48 -17.33
CA GLY A 252 3.65 -15.94 -18.67
C GLY A 252 3.38 -14.78 -19.63
N ARG A 253 2.27 -14.84 -20.39
CA ARG A 253 1.81 -13.76 -21.28
C ARG A 253 0.75 -12.83 -20.67
N LYS A 254 0.60 -12.86 -19.33
CA LYS A 254 -0.53 -12.25 -18.61
C LYS A 254 -0.34 -10.77 -18.31
N PHE A 255 0.88 -10.23 -18.47
CA PHE A 255 1.23 -8.85 -18.16
C PHE A 255 1.95 -8.18 -19.34
N LEU A 256 2.00 -6.86 -19.36
CA LEU A 256 2.53 -6.10 -20.50
C LEU A 256 4.06 -6.08 -20.46
N GLU A 257 4.70 -6.53 -21.53
CA GLU A 257 6.15 -6.36 -21.71
C GLU A 257 6.47 -5.01 -22.37
N PRO A 258 7.69 -4.46 -22.17
CA PRO A 258 8.79 -4.99 -21.35
C PRO A 258 8.61 -4.71 -19.85
N PHE A 259 9.12 -5.60 -18.99
CA PHE A 259 9.05 -5.52 -17.51
C PHE A 259 10.05 -4.52 -16.93
N THR A 260 9.91 -3.26 -17.33
CA THR A 260 10.86 -2.19 -17.08
C THR A 260 10.19 -0.98 -16.45
N SER A 261 10.98 -0.21 -15.69
CA SER A 261 10.56 1.05 -15.10
C SER A 261 10.16 2.09 -16.16
N GLU A 262 10.80 2.13 -17.33
CA GLU A 262 10.41 2.99 -18.46
C GLU A 262 8.96 2.71 -18.93
N ASN A 263 8.53 1.45 -18.89
CA ASN A 263 7.18 1.06 -19.33
C ASN A 263 6.10 1.31 -18.27
N PHE A 264 6.46 1.20 -16.99
CA PHE A 264 5.51 1.17 -15.87
C PHE A 264 5.56 2.37 -14.94
N TYR A 265 6.57 3.23 -15.05
CA TYR A 265 6.70 4.40 -14.20
C TYR A 265 5.46 5.29 -14.25
N GLU A 266 5.03 5.70 -13.07
CA GLU A 266 4.00 6.71 -12.85
C GLU A 266 4.58 7.85 -12.00
N PRO A 267 4.38 9.13 -12.38
CA PRO A 267 4.86 10.26 -11.59
C PRO A 267 4.11 10.38 -10.26
N PRO A 268 4.67 11.10 -9.27
CA PRO A 268 4.01 11.31 -7.99
C PRO A 268 2.73 12.13 -8.19
N ARG A 269 1.58 11.49 -7.93
CA ARG A 269 0.25 12.12 -7.98
C ARG A 269 -0.43 12.03 -6.60
N TYR A 270 0.30 12.35 -5.54
CA TYR A 270 -0.19 12.30 -4.16
C TYR A 270 -1.45 13.15 -3.91
N TYR A 271 -1.67 14.18 -4.73
CA TYR A 271 -2.88 15.01 -4.69
C TYR A 271 -4.17 14.24 -5.02
N LEU A 272 -4.07 13.04 -5.61
CA LEU A 272 -5.19 12.13 -5.83
C LEU A 272 -5.69 11.48 -4.53
N TYR A 273 -4.94 11.60 -3.43
CA TYR A 273 -5.33 11.02 -2.15
C TYR A 273 -6.67 11.59 -1.70
N ARG A 274 -7.58 10.66 -1.42
CA ARG A 274 -8.93 10.93 -0.90
C ARG A 274 -9.47 9.66 -0.26
N ARG A 275 -10.39 9.84 0.68
CA ARG A 275 -11.20 8.73 1.19
C ARG A 275 -12.46 8.63 0.35
N ILE A 276 -12.68 7.48 -0.28
CA ILE A 276 -13.93 7.20 -0.99
C ILE A 276 -15.01 6.83 0.02
N GLY A 277 -16.14 7.54 -0.04
CA GLY A 277 -17.29 7.31 0.82
C GLY A 277 -17.14 7.89 2.24
N HIS A 278 -17.96 7.40 3.16
CA HIS A 278 -17.93 7.81 4.56
C HIS A 278 -16.69 7.28 5.29
N SER A 279 -16.32 7.92 6.40
CA SER A 279 -15.28 7.42 7.29
C SER A 279 -15.50 5.95 7.62
N LYS A 280 -14.44 5.16 7.47
CA LYS A 280 -14.49 3.73 7.78
C LYS A 280 -14.88 3.53 9.23
N ASN A 281 -15.94 2.76 9.45
CA ASN A 281 -16.42 2.42 10.79
C ASN A 281 -16.00 0.99 11.12
N PHE A 282 -15.38 0.82 12.29
CA PHE A 282 -14.92 -0.47 12.77
C PHE A 282 -16.02 -1.51 12.95
N LYS A 283 -17.27 -1.07 13.11
CA LYS A 283 -18.43 -1.98 13.17
C LYS A 283 -18.60 -2.80 11.90
N LEU A 284 -18.30 -2.23 10.73
CA LEU A 284 -18.40 -2.97 9.46
C LEU A 284 -17.53 -4.24 9.48
N PHE A 285 -16.37 -4.23 10.13
CA PHE A 285 -15.52 -5.43 10.22
C PHE A 285 -16.14 -6.56 11.04
N ASN A 286 -17.00 -6.24 12.00
CA ASN A 286 -17.74 -7.25 12.78
C ASN A 286 -18.92 -7.83 12.00
N ASP A 287 -19.42 -7.09 11.01
CA ASP A 287 -20.61 -7.46 10.21
C ASP A 287 -20.23 -8.16 8.89
N PHE A 288 -18.96 -8.06 8.43
CA PHE A 288 -18.41 -8.86 7.31
C PHE A 288 -18.05 -10.31 7.70
N VAL A 289 -18.59 -10.78 8.82
CA VAL A 289 -18.37 -12.09 9.43
C VAL A 289 -19.48 -13.05 9.07
#